data_AF-A0A6B2MI38-F1
#
_entry.id   AF-A0A6B2MI38-F1
#
_cell.length_a   1.000
_cell.length_b   1.000
_cell.length_c   1.000
_cell.angle_alpha   90.00
_cell.angle_beta   90.00
_cell.angle_gamma   90.00
#
_symmetry.space_group_name_H-M   'P 1'
#
loop_
_entity.id
_entity.type
_entity.pdbx_description
1 polymer ?
#
loop_
_entity_poly.entity_id
_entity_poly.type
_entity_poly.pdbx_seq_one_letter_code
_entity_poly.pdbx_strand_id
1 'polypeptide(L)'
;MMADHESTHPRLKQHRTFVVWLTGISGAGKSTLANLLKEQLDARGLRTYLLDADRLREGLNRDLGFSDADRHENIRRTAEVAKLLVDAEFIVIAALISPFQEAREKARARFDAGTFVEVFVDVALDIAEARDPKGLYALARQGTIRQFTGIDSTYERPRSPDVHVRTAEASPSECVDAILRKLPLDN
;
A
#
# COMPACT_ATOMS: atom_id res chain seq x y z
N MET A 1 3.15 -14.95 49.87
CA MET A 1 2.08 -14.01 49.48
C MET A 1 2.61 -13.21 48.29
N MET A 2 2.53 -13.79 47.09
CA MET A 2 2.80 -13.10 45.84
C MET A 2 1.43 -12.76 45.26
N ALA A 3 1.17 -11.48 45.05
CA ALA A 3 -0.07 -11.03 44.43
C ALA A 3 0.03 -11.29 42.93
N ASP A 4 -0.81 -12.19 42.42
CA ASP A 4 -1.09 -12.32 41.00
C ASP A 4 -1.64 -11.00 40.50
N HIS A 5 -0.90 -10.35 39.60
CA HIS A 5 -1.38 -9.19 38.88
C HIS A 5 -2.19 -9.70 37.69
N GLU A 6 -3.43 -10.12 37.97
CA GLU A 6 -4.39 -10.48 36.94
C GLU A 6 -4.82 -9.20 36.23
N SER A 7 -4.20 -8.95 35.08
CA SER A 7 -4.49 -7.79 34.23
C SER A 7 -5.85 -7.99 33.56
N THR A 8 -6.90 -7.51 34.23
CA THR A 8 -8.28 -7.43 33.72
C THR A 8 -8.36 -6.38 32.62
N HIS A 9 -7.86 -6.69 31.42
CA HIS A 9 -8.24 -5.95 30.23
C HIS A 9 -9.56 -6.55 29.73
N PRO A 10 -10.68 -5.81 29.76
CA PRO A 10 -11.90 -6.26 29.12
C PRO A 10 -11.55 -6.55 27.66
N ARG A 11 -11.88 -7.76 27.18
CA ARG A 11 -11.73 -8.14 25.77
C ARG A 11 -12.65 -7.23 24.96
N LEU A 12 -12.18 -6.04 24.63
CA LEU A 12 -12.73 -5.20 23.58
C LEU A 12 -12.91 -6.13 22.39
N LYS A 13 -14.10 -6.14 21.78
CA LYS A 13 -14.34 -6.81 20.50
C LYS A 13 -13.14 -6.46 19.63
N GLN A 14 -12.35 -7.46 19.24
CA GLN A 14 -11.13 -7.26 18.47
C GLN A 14 -11.55 -6.58 17.16
N HIS A 15 -11.49 -5.25 17.11
CA HIS A 15 -11.55 -4.53 15.85
C HIS A 15 -10.38 -5.06 15.06
N ARG A 16 -10.69 -5.87 14.03
CA ARG A 16 -9.65 -6.50 13.23
C ARG A 16 -8.97 -5.38 12.44
N THR A 17 -7.82 -4.91 12.94
CA THR A 17 -6.97 -3.99 12.20
C THR A 17 -6.18 -4.76 11.16
N PHE A 18 -5.91 -4.11 10.05
CA PHE A 18 -5.29 -4.73 8.89
C PHE A 18 -4.57 -3.68 8.05
N VAL A 19 -3.74 -4.15 7.13
CA VAL A 19 -3.12 -3.32 6.10
C VAL A 19 -3.78 -3.55 4.75
N VAL A 20 -4.10 -2.46 4.07
CA VAL A 20 -4.45 -2.43 2.65
C VAL A 20 -3.20 -2.00 1.89
N TRP A 21 -2.63 -2.92 1.12
CA TRP A 21 -1.38 -2.72 0.39
C TRP A 21 -1.65 -2.49 -1.10
N LEU A 22 -1.59 -1.23 -1.54
CA LEU A 22 -1.77 -0.86 -2.93
C LEU A 22 -0.44 -0.95 -3.67
N THR A 23 -0.41 -1.76 -4.73
CA THR A 23 0.72 -1.94 -5.65
C THR A 23 0.34 -1.61 -7.09
N GLY A 24 1.28 -1.12 -7.89
CA GLY A 24 1.03 -0.69 -9.26
C GLY A 24 2.10 0.27 -9.77
N ILE A 25 2.24 0.43 -11.09
CA ILE A 25 3.20 1.36 -11.70
C ILE A 25 2.95 2.82 -11.31
N SER A 26 3.92 3.71 -11.53
CA SER A 26 3.71 5.16 -11.37
C SER A 26 2.54 5.62 -12.24
N GLY A 27 1.74 6.59 -11.80
CA GLY A 27 0.56 7.04 -12.57
C GLY A 27 -0.65 6.09 -12.57
N ALA A 28 -0.57 4.92 -11.94
CA ALA A 28 -1.69 3.97 -11.86
C ALA A 28 -2.89 4.44 -11.02
N GLY A 29 -2.77 5.53 -10.24
CA GLY A 29 -3.86 6.04 -9.40
C GLY A 29 -3.85 5.57 -7.94
N LYS A 30 -2.76 4.93 -7.48
CA LYS A 30 -2.62 4.45 -6.09
C LYS A 30 -2.91 5.52 -5.04
N SER A 31 -2.28 6.70 -5.13
CA SER A 31 -2.48 7.76 -4.14
C SER A 31 -3.92 8.32 -4.17
N THR A 32 -4.56 8.37 -5.33
CA THR A 32 -5.99 8.74 -5.46
C THR A 32 -6.88 7.75 -4.71
N LEU A 33 -6.71 6.45 -4.99
CA LEU A 33 -7.49 5.40 -4.33
C LEU A 33 -7.20 5.33 -2.83
N ALA A 34 -5.94 5.51 -2.42
CA ALA A 34 -5.54 5.49 -1.01
C ALA A 34 -6.18 6.61 -0.21
N ASN A 35 -6.21 7.84 -0.75
CA ASN A 35 -6.85 8.98 -0.09
C ASN A 35 -8.37 8.81 0.00
N LEU A 36 -9.03 8.41 -1.10
CA LEU A 36 -10.47 8.19 -1.10
C LEU A 36 -10.88 7.03 -0.17
N LEU A 37 -10.12 5.94 -0.15
CA LEU A 37 -10.33 4.84 0.79
C LEU A 37 -10.17 5.30 2.24
N LYS A 38 -9.13 6.11 2.51
CA LYS A 38 -8.89 6.67 3.85
C LYS A 38 -10.08 7.51 4.31
N GLU A 39 -10.56 8.41 3.46
CA GLU A 39 -11.73 9.27 3.74
C GLU A 39 -12.97 8.43 4.07
N GLN A 40 -13.25 7.39 3.27
CA GLN A 40 -14.40 6.51 3.48
C GLN A 40 -14.31 5.70 4.78
N LEU A 41 -13.12 5.26 5.18
CA LEU A 41 -12.90 4.54 6.43
C LEU A 41 -12.95 5.48 7.65
N ASP A 42 -12.34 6.68 7.55
CA ASP A 42 -12.41 7.71 8.59
C ASP A 42 -13.86 8.15 8.85
N ALA A 43 -14.65 8.31 7.79
CA ALA A 43 -16.07 8.65 7.89
C ALA A 43 -16.91 7.59 8.64
N ARG A 44 -16.40 6.36 8.76
CA ARG A 44 -17.00 5.27 9.56
C ARG A 44 -16.49 5.25 11.00
N GLY A 45 -15.70 6.24 11.41
CA GLY A 45 -15.10 6.33 12.75
C GLY A 45 -13.91 5.38 12.95
N LEU A 46 -13.36 4.79 11.87
CA LEU A 46 -12.21 3.89 11.95
C LEU A 46 -10.91 4.69 12.01
N ARG A 47 -9.97 4.24 12.85
CA ARG A 47 -8.65 4.87 12.99
C ARG A 47 -7.79 4.44 11.81
N THR A 48 -7.50 5.34 10.87
CA THR A 48 -6.67 5.02 9.71
C THR A 48 -5.34 5.76 9.68
N TYR A 49 -4.34 5.16 9.02
CA TYR A 49 -3.06 5.80 8.73
C TYR A 49 -2.62 5.52 7.30
N LEU A 50 -2.16 6.54 6.58
CA LEU A 50 -1.68 6.43 5.20
C LEU A 50 -0.14 6.47 5.16
N LEU A 51 0.46 5.38 4.70
CA LEU A 51 1.87 5.27 4.35
C LEU A 51 2.04 5.50 2.84
N ASP A 52 2.29 6.74 2.45
CA ASP A 52 2.58 7.13 1.07
C ASP A 52 4.08 7.10 0.77
N ALA A 53 4.46 6.54 -0.38
CA ALA A 53 5.86 6.34 -0.73
C ALA A 53 6.68 7.64 -0.84
N ASP A 54 6.08 8.77 -1.23
CA ASP A 54 6.81 10.04 -1.32
C ASP A 54 7.15 10.55 0.07
N ARG A 55 6.16 10.54 0.98
CA ARG A 55 6.36 10.96 2.39
C ARG A 55 7.37 10.08 3.11
N LEU A 56 7.33 8.77 2.85
CA LEU A 56 8.32 7.85 3.42
C LEU A 56 9.73 8.19 2.94
N ARG A 57 9.91 8.60 1.67
CA ARG A 57 11.20 8.98 1.09
C ARG A 57 11.68 10.36 1.53
N GLU A 58 10.81 11.24 2.04
CA GLU A 58 11.24 12.47 2.70
C GLU A 58 11.81 12.21 4.11
N GLY A 59 11.39 11.11 4.76
CA GLY A 59 11.76 10.76 6.14
C GLY A 59 12.44 9.40 6.27
N LEU A 60 11.68 8.37 6.64
CA LEU A 60 12.15 7.02 7.00
C LEU A 60 13.09 6.38 5.97
N ASN A 61 12.83 6.64 4.69
CA ASN A 61 13.50 6.03 3.55
C ASN A 61 14.31 7.04 2.73
N ARG A 62 14.70 8.19 3.33
CA ARG A 62 15.45 9.27 2.64
C ARG A 62 16.85 8.87 2.19
N ASP A 63 17.42 7.85 2.81
CA ASP A 63 18.71 7.26 2.50
C ASP A 63 18.67 6.28 1.32
N LEU A 64 17.46 5.87 0.88
CA LEU A 64 17.29 4.85 -0.14
C LEU A 64 17.15 5.45 -1.54
N GLY A 65 17.91 4.94 -2.49
CA GLY A 65 17.77 5.24 -3.91
C GLY A 65 16.61 4.49 -4.58
N PHE A 66 16.79 4.22 -5.87
CA PHE A 66 15.83 3.48 -6.72
C PHE A 66 16.44 2.20 -7.32
N SER A 67 17.58 1.74 -6.79
CA SER A 67 18.12 0.43 -7.12
C SER A 67 17.17 -0.68 -6.66
N ASP A 68 17.32 -1.89 -7.21
CA ASP A 68 16.49 -3.03 -6.80
C ASP A 68 16.65 -3.32 -5.31
N ALA A 69 17.87 -3.25 -4.78
CA ALA A 69 18.16 -3.42 -3.35
C ALA A 69 17.46 -2.35 -2.50
N ASP A 70 17.54 -1.08 -2.89
CA ASP A 70 16.87 0.03 -2.19
C ASP A 70 15.34 -0.11 -2.23
N ARG A 71 14.79 -0.60 -3.34
CA ARG A 71 13.36 -0.85 -3.47
C ARG A 71 12.90 -2.00 -2.57
N HIS A 72 13.68 -3.07 -2.46
CA HIS A 72 13.41 -4.14 -1.51
C HIS A 72 13.44 -3.63 -0.07
N GLU A 73 14.47 -2.84 0.29
CA GLU A 73 14.59 -2.28 1.63
C GLU A 73 13.48 -1.27 1.94
N ASN A 74 13.07 -0.45 0.97
CA ASN A 74 11.94 0.46 1.09
C ASN A 74 10.65 -0.32 1.41
N ILE A 75 10.37 -1.41 0.69
CA ILE A 75 9.20 -2.27 0.94
C ILE A 75 9.29 -2.90 2.34
N ARG A 76 10.45 -3.44 2.71
CA ARG A 76 10.67 -4.07 4.02
C ARG A 76 10.44 -3.08 5.17
N ARG A 77 11.04 -1.88 5.13
CA ARG A 77 10.86 -0.84 6.15
C ARG A 77 9.39 -0.42 6.27
N THR A 78 8.72 -0.22 5.14
CA THR A 78 7.29 0.14 5.14
C THR A 78 6.43 -0.97 5.74
N ALA A 79 6.73 -2.25 5.45
CA ALA A 79 6.00 -3.38 6.02
C ALA A 79 6.13 -3.45 7.55
N GLU A 80 7.34 -3.24 8.10
CA GLU A 80 7.52 -3.23 9.57
C GLU A 80 6.77 -2.06 10.23
N VAL A 81 6.80 -0.86 9.63
CA VAL A 81 6.03 0.28 10.17
C VAL A 81 4.53 0.04 10.07
N ALA A 82 4.06 -0.52 8.95
CA ALA A 82 2.67 -0.91 8.80
C ALA A 82 2.25 -1.93 9.87
N LYS A 83 3.10 -2.91 10.18
CA LYS A 83 2.83 -3.88 11.24
C LYS A 83 2.71 -3.22 12.61
N LEU A 84 3.63 -2.33 12.98
CA LEU A 84 3.58 -1.59 14.25
C LEU A 84 2.31 -0.74 14.37
N LEU A 85 1.86 -0.12 13.28
CA LEU A 85 0.63 0.67 13.26
C LEU A 85 -0.63 -0.20 13.36
N VAL A 86 -0.64 -1.35 12.69
CA VAL A 86 -1.72 -2.35 12.84
C VAL A 86 -1.81 -2.84 14.29
N ASP A 87 -0.67 -3.12 14.92
CA ASP A 87 -0.58 -3.51 16.33
C ASP A 87 -1.02 -2.38 17.29
N ALA A 88 -0.85 -1.12 16.88
CA ALA A 88 -1.34 0.06 17.57
C ALA A 88 -2.81 0.42 17.22
N GLU A 89 -3.56 -0.54 16.68
CA GLU A 89 -4.98 -0.44 16.35
C GLU A 89 -5.33 0.58 15.26
N PHE A 90 -4.44 0.77 14.28
CA PHE A 90 -4.77 1.49 13.04
C PHE A 90 -5.08 0.55 11.89
N ILE A 91 -6.04 0.91 11.05
CA ILE A 91 -6.14 0.39 9.67
C ILE A 91 -5.11 1.14 8.82
N VAL A 92 -4.13 0.42 8.30
CA VAL A 92 -3.04 1.02 7.54
C VAL A 92 -3.34 0.93 6.06
N ILE A 93 -3.18 2.02 5.33
CA ILE A 93 -3.23 2.06 3.87
C ILE A 93 -1.82 2.35 3.39
N ALA A 94 -1.20 1.41 2.70
CA ALA A 94 0.16 1.53 2.18
C ALA A 94 0.11 1.67 0.66
N ALA A 95 0.59 2.80 0.11
CA ALA A 95 0.54 3.09 -1.32
C ALA A 95 1.96 3.14 -1.91
N LEU A 96 2.42 2.01 -2.48
CA LEU A 96 3.78 1.86 -2.99
C LEU A 96 3.79 1.30 -4.40
N ILE A 97 4.85 1.59 -5.18
CA ILE A 97 5.04 0.86 -6.45
C ILE A 97 5.24 -0.63 -6.15
N SER A 98 6.07 -0.97 -5.16
CA SER A 98 6.35 -2.36 -4.72
C SER A 98 6.48 -3.37 -5.87
N PRO A 99 7.47 -3.21 -6.78
CA PRO A 99 7.47 -3.87 -8.08
C PRO A 99 7.79 -5.37 -8.05
N PHE A 100 8.37 -5.90 -6.97
CA PHE A 100 8.82 -7.29 -6.88
C PHE A 100 7.82 -8.15 -6.13
N GLN A 101 7.41 -9.28 -6.73
CA GLN A 101 6.48 -10.24 -6.13
C GLN A 101 7.03 -10.78 -4.80
N GLU A 102 8.31 -11.18 -4.77
CA GLU A 102 8.95 -11.71 -3.57
C GLU A 102 8.93 -10.71 -2.40
N ALA A 103 9.16 -9.42 -2.70
CA ALA A 103 9.12 -8.37 -1.67
C ALA A 103 7.71 -8.16 -1.11
N ARG A 104 6.67 -8.24 -1.95
CA ARG A 104 5.27 -8.17 -1.51
C ARG A 104 4.87 -9.40 -0.69
N GLU A 105 5.32 -10.58 -1.06
CA GLU A 105 5.10 -11.82 -0.29
C GLU A 105 5.78 -11.76 1.09
N LYS A 106 7.03 -11.28 1.14
CA LYS A 106 7.74 -11.04 2.40
C LYS A 106 7.03 -10.02 3.29
N ALA A 107 6.50 -8.94 2.70
CA ALA A 107 5.69 -7.96 3.42
C ALA A 107 4.40 -8.61 3.98
N ARG A 108 3.67 -9.37 3.16
CA ARG A 108 2.46 -10.11 3.57
C ARG A 108 2.74 -11.06 4.73
N ALA A 109 3.87 -11.77 4.71
CA ALA A 109 4.26 -12.72 5.75
C ALA A 109 4.54 -12.08 7.13
N ARG A 110 4.58 -10.74 7.23
CA ARG A 110 4.68 -10.02 8.52
C ARG A 110 3.36 -9.91 9.27
N PHE A 111 2.25 -10.24 8.61
CA PHE A 111 0.90 -10.08 9.12
C PHE A 111 0.23 -11.44 9.32
N ASP A 112 -0.70 -11.49 10.26
CA ASP A 112 -1.53 -12.67 10.49
C ASP A 112 -2.44 -12.96 9.29
N ALA A 113 -2.90 -14.20 9.19
CA ALA A 113 -3.82 -14.60 8.13
C ALA A 113 -5.09 -13.71 8.12
N GLY A 114 -5.34 -13.09 6.96
CA GLY A 114 -6.49 -12.22 6.74
C GLY A 114 -6.32 -10.76 7.24
N THR A 115 -5.14 -10.33 7.66
CA THR A 115 -4.86 -8.93 8.05
C THR A 115 -3.97 -8.17 7.06
N PHE A 116 -3.68 -8.77 5.89
CA PHE A 116 -3.02 -8.13 4.76
C PHE A 116 -3.87 -8.30 3.50
N VAL A 117 -4.30 -7.18 2.91
CA VAL A 117 -5.11 -7.13 1.69
C VAL A 117 -4.28 -6.48 0.57
N GLU A 118 -3.82 -7.27 -0.40
CA GLU A 118 -3.09 -6.76 -1.56
C GLU A 118 -4.05 -6.27 -2.64
N VAL A 119 -3.92 -5.00 -3.01
CA VAL A 119 -4.70 -4.36 -4.06
C VAL A 119 -3.78 -4.09 -5.25
N PHE A 120 -4.00 -4.81 -6.35
CA PHE A 120 -3.34 -4.51 -7.61
C PHE A 120 -4.08 -3.38 -8.33
N VAL A 121 -3.44 -2.21 -8.38
CA VAL A 121 -3.89 -1.03 -9.11
C VAL A 121 -3.29 -1.08 -10.51
N ASP A 122 -4.08 -1.60 -11.44
CA ASP A 122 -3.66 -1.91 -12.80
C ASP A 122 -4.08 -0.82 -13.79
N VAL A 123 -3.15 -0.52 -14.68
CA VAL A 123 -3.34 0.35 -15.84
C VAL A 123 -2.26 -0.02 -16.86
N ALA A 124 -2.56 0.14 -18.14
CA ALA A 124 -1.56 0.02 -19.19
C ALA A 124 -0.51 1.15 -19.07
N LEU A 125 0.73 0.84 -19.45
CA LEU A 125 1.87 1.75 -19.30
C LEU A 125 1.68 3.04 -20.11
N ASP A 126 1.18 2.94 -21.34
CA ASP A 126 0.87 4.07 -22.23
C ASP A 126 -0.14 5.03 -21.61
N ILE A 127 -1.18 4.50 -20.95
CA ILE A 127 -2.16 5.31 -20.23
C ILE A 127 -1.52 5.98 -19.00
N ALA A 128 -0.67 5.26 -18.26
CA ALA A 128 0.05 5.82 -17.11
C ALA A 128 1.01 6.94 -17.53
N GLU A 129 1.72 6.75 -18.65
CA GLU A 129 2.59 7.72 -19.29
C GLU A 129 1.81 8.94 -19.80
N ALA A 130 0.63 8.74 -20.39
CA ALA A 130 -0.21 9.84 -20.85
C ALA A 130 -0.74 10.69 -19.68
N ARG A 131 -0.99 10.07 -18.52
CA ARG A 131 -1.44 10.78 -17.30
C ARG A 131 -0.35 11.63 -16.66
N ASP A 132 0.90 11.13 -16.66
CA ASP A 132 2.11 11.66 -16.02
C ASP A 132 1.93 12.82 -15.02
N PRO A 133 1.21 12.60 -13.89
CA PRO A 133 0.75 13.69 -13.03
C PRO A 133 1.89 14.42 -12.32
N LYS A 134 3.11 13.86 -12.36
CA LYS A 134 4.31 14.37 -11.71
C LYS A 134 5.43 14.70 -12.71
N GLY A 135 5.19 14.56 -14.03
CA GLY A 135 6.22 14.75 -15.05
C GLY A 135 7.36 13.73 -15.01
N LEU A 136 7.21 12.63 -14.28
CA LEU A 136 8.28 11.67 -14.03
C LEU A 136 8.53 10.77 -15.23
N TYR A 137 7.49 10.43 -15.99
CA TYR A 137 7.64 9.67 -17.22
C TYR A 137 8.36 10.49 -18.28
N ALA A 138 8.01 11.77 -18.44
CA ALA A 138 8.70 12.68 -19.36
C ALA A 138 10.21 12.79 -19.02
N LEU A 139 10.54 12.97 -17.74
CA LEU A 139 11.93 13.03 -17.28
C LEU A 139 12.69 11.70 -17.46
N ALA A 140 12.02 10.57 -17.28
CA ALA A 140 12.61 9.24 -17.53
C ALA A 140 12.88 9.02 -19.02
N ARG A 141 11.94 9.38 -19.91
CA ARG A 141 12.12 9.31 -21.37
C ARG A 141 13.26 10.20 -21.87
N GLN A 142 13.54 11.31 -21.18
CA GLN A 142 14.68 12.19 -21.46
C GLN A 142 16.01 11.67 -20.87
N GLY A 143 16.00 10.56 -20.12
CA GLY A 143 17.18 9.98 -19.48
C GLY A 143 17.65 10.71 -18.22
N THR A 144 16.87 11.70 -17.72
CA THR A 144 17.17 12.44 -16.49
C THR A 144 16.96 11.56 -15.25
N ILE A 145 15.91 10.74 -15.27
CA ILE A 145 15.64 9.74 -14.23
C ILE A 145 15.96 8.36 -14.80
N ARG A 146 16.89 7.65 -14.15
CA ARG A 146 17.23 6.26 -14.50
C ARG A 146 16.50 5.29 -13.58
N GLN A 147 16.45 4.01 -13.98
CA GLN A 147 15.83 2.93 -13.19
C GLN A 147 14.35 3.19 -12.91
N PHE A 148 13.64 3.78 -13.88
CA PHE A 148 12.23 4.09 -13.74
C PHE A 148 11.37 2.86 -13.99
N THR A 149 10.51 2.51 -13.03
CA THR A 149 9.66 1.31 -13.13
C THR A 149 8.68 1.44 -14.28
N GLY A 150 8.68 0.46 -15.18
CA GLY A 150 7.87 0.44 -16.41
C GLY A 150 8.63 0.91 -17.66
N ILE A 151 9.75 1.62 -17.51
CA ILE A 151 10.63 2.01 -18.64
C ILE A 151 11.94 1.21 -18.57
N ASP A 152 12.79 1.50 -17.58
CA ASP A 152 14.14 0.93 -17.45
C ASP A 152 14.24 -0.13 -16.34
N SER A 153 13.14 -0.40 -15.64
CA SER A 153 13.08 -1.39 -14.56
C SER A 153 11.74 -2.11 -14.54
N THR A 154 11.76 -3.39 -14.20
CA THR A 154 10.60 -4.28 -14.32
C THR A 154 9.54 -3.98 -13.25
N TYR A 155 8.27 -4.21 -13.59
CA TYR A 155 7.17 -4.33 -12.64
C TYR A 155 6.57 -5.73 -12.76
N GLU A 156 6.68 -6.53 -11.70
CA GLU A 156 6.09 -7.86 -11.64
C GLU A 156 4.64 -7.73 -11.18
N ARG A 157 3.72 -7.88 -12.13
CA ARG A 157 2.28 -7.88 -11.85
C ARG A 157 1.94 -8.93 -10.78
N PRO A 158 1.14 -8.58 -9.74
CA PRO A 158 0.71 -9.53 -8.73
C PRO A 158 0.02 -10.74 -9.34
N ARG A 159 0.45 -11.95 -8.97
CA ARG A 159 -0.11 -13.20 -9.50
C ARG A 159 -1.49 -13.53 -8.94
N SER A 160 -1.73 -13.18 -7.68
CA SER A 160 -2.98 -13.47 -6.97
C SER A 160 -3.29 -12.36 -5.95
N PRO A 161 -3.55 -11.12 -6.41
CA PRO A 161 -3.93 -10.03 -5.51
C PRO A 161 -5.31 -10.32 -4.90
N ASP A 162 -5.54 -9.81 -3.69
CA ASP A 162 -6.84 -9.94 -3.02
C ASP A 162 -7.93 -9.11 -3.73
N VAL A 163 -7.52 -7.99 -4.32
CA VAL A 163 -8.37 -7.10 -5.14
C VAL A 163 -7.59 -6.66 -6.37
N HIS A 164 -8.20 -6.73 -7.55
CA HIS A 164 -7.64 -6.20 -8.80
C HIS A 164 -8.55 -5.08 -9.31
N VAL A 165 -8.02 -3.85 -9.40
CA VAL A 165 -8.75 -2.69 -9.91
C VAL A 165 -8.10 -2.20 -11.21
N ARG A 166 -8.92 -1.98 -12.24
CA ARG A 166 -8.47 -1.47 -13.55
C ARG A 166 -8.86 -0.01 -13.69
N THR A 167 -7.91 0.89 -13.43
CA THR A 167 -8.22 2.33 -13.28
C THR A 167 -8.45 3.08 -14.59
N ALA A 168 -8.35 2.39 -15.74
CA ALA A 168 -8.78 2.90 -17.04
C ALA A 168 -10.24 2.53 -17.37
N GLU A 169 -10.79 1.52 -16.68
CA GLU A 169 -12.11 0.94 -16.98
C GLU A 169 -13.17 1.28 -15.92
N ALA A 170 -12.73 1.73 -14.74
CA ALA A 170 -13.60 2.07 -13.61
C ALA A 170 -13.22 3.42 -13.01
N SER A 171 -14.23 4.11 -12.48
CA SER A 171 -14.04 5.34 -11.72
C SER A 171 -13.30 5.08 -10.40
N PRO A 172 -12.68 6.10 -9.79
CA PRO A 172 -12.07 5.96 -8.47
C PRO A 172 -13.03 5.45 -7.39
N SER A 173 -14.29 5.88 -7.43
CA SER A 173 -15.31 5.43 -6.46
C SER A 173 -15.58 3.93 -6.61
N GLU A 174 -15.83 3.45 -7.82
CA GLU A 174 -16.09 2.03 -8.08
C GLU A 174 -14.89 1.15 -7.67
N CYS A 175 -13.67 1.65 -7.88
CA CYS A 175 -12.45 0.98 -7.43
C CYS A 175 -12.40 0.89 -5.90
N VAL A 176 -12.71 1.97 -5.19
CA VAL A 176 -12.74 1.99 -3.72
C VAL A 176 -13.85 1.09 -3.17
N ASP A 177 -15.02 1.06 -3.80
CA ASP A 177 -16.11 0.16 -3.42
C ASP A 177 -15.72 -1.32 -3.59
N ALA A 178 -14.95 -1.65 -4.63
CA ALA A 178 -14.39 -2.99 -4.81
C ALA A 178 -13.39 -3.36 -3.70
N ILE A 179 -12.55 -2.41 -3.27
CA ILE A 179 -11.62 -2.61 -2.16
C ILE A 179 -12.39 -2.82 -0.85
N LEU A 180 -13.33 -1.92 -0.53
CA LEU A 180 -14.13 -1.95 0.70
C LEU A 180 -14.88 -3.28 0.88
N ARG A 181 -15.42 -3.86 -0.20
CA ARG A 181 -16.11 -5.17 -0.17
C ARG A 181 -15.21 -6.33 0.25
N LYS A 182 -13.89 -6.20 0.11
CA LYS A 182 -12.93 -7.25 0.48
C LYS A 182 -12.38 -7.08 1.89
N LEU A 183 -12.56 -5.91 2.50
CA LEU A 183 -12.00 -5.61 3.80
C LEU A 183 -12.71 -6.40 4.91
N PRO A 184 -12.00 -6.88 5.93
CA PRO A 184 -12.58 -7.59 7.06
C PRO A 184 -13.22 -6.60 8.06
N LEU A 185 -14.19 -5.82 7.59
CA LEU A 185 -14.99 -4.94 8.41
C LEU A 185 -16.16 -5.73 8.99
N ASP A 186 -16.39 -5.59 10.29
CA ASP A 186 -17.61 -6.12 10.92
C ASP A 186 -18.81 -5.32 10.38
N ASN A 187 -19.80 -6.01 9.80
CA ASN A 187 -21.08 -5.41 9.41
C ASN A 187 -22.00 -5.22 10.63
#